data_AF-A0A1E7KZU9-F1
#
_entry.id   AF-A0A1E7KZU9-F1
#
_cell.length_a   1.000
_cell.length_b   1.000
_cell.length_c   1.000
_cell.angle_alpha   90.00
_cell.angle_beta   90.00
_cell.angle_gamma   90.00
#
_symmetry.space_group_name_H-M   'P 1'
#
loop_
_entity.id
_entity.type
_entity.pdbx_description
1 polymer ?
#
loop_
_entity_poly.entity_id
_entity_poly.type
_entity_poly.pdbx_seq_one_letter_code
_entity_poly.pdbx_strand_id
1 'polypeptide(L)'
;AAALRALLAADPDVTGAHLTPGGPGTDGTLAVTLTPRAAADKDTATAAVRRIAGALASDETLRARLVRGLELALLPPGTALPGDALYRD
;
A
#
# COMPACT_ATOMS: atom_id res chain seq x y z
N ALA A 1 10.39 1.99 7.50
CA ALA A 1 9.21 1.09 7.57
C ALA A 1 8.12 1.58 8.53
N ALA A 2 8.44 2.11 9.72
CA ALA A 2 7.42 2.48 10.72
C ALA A 2 6.36 3.48 10.23
N ALA A 3 6.76 4.57 9.55
CA ALA A 3 5.82 5.54 8.98
C ALA A 3 4.85 4.90 7.97
N LEU A 4 5.37 4.07 7.06
CA LEU A 4 4.55 3.36 6.08
C LEU A 4 3.60 2.35 6.74
N ARG A 5 4.06 1.62 7.76
CA ARG A 5 3.21 0.73 8.56
C ARG A 5 2.08 1.49 9.26
N ALA A 6 2.40 2.61 9.92
CA ALA A 6 1.41 3.41 10.62
C ALA A 6 0.35 3.99 9.68
N LEU A 7 0.76 4.42 8.49
CA LEU A 7 -0.15 4.92 7.46
C LEU A 7 -1.11 3.81 6.98
N LEU A 8 -0.60 2.62 6.72
CA LEU A 8 -1.41 1.49 6.28
C LEU A 8 -2.37 1.00 7.38
N ALA A 9 -1.91 1.00 8.64
CA ALA A 9 -2.74 0.65 9.80
C ALA A 9 -3.86 1.67 10.07
N ALA A 10 -3.70 2.92 9.61
CA ALA A 10 -4.73 3.95 9.73
C ALA A 10 -5.81 3.87 8.64
N ASP A 11 -5.58 3.11 7.56
CA ASP A 11 -6.55 2.94 6.48
C ASP A 11 -7.48 1.74 6.79
N PRO A 12 -8.79 1.97 6.98
CA PRO A 12 -9.73 0.90 7.38
C PRO A 12 -9.99 -0.13 6.27
N ASP A 13 -9.59 0.18 5.03
CA ASP A 13 -9.80 -0.72 3.89
C ASP A 13 -8.58 -1.62 3.64
N VAL A 14 -7.44 -1.39 4.30
CA VAL A 14 -6.22 -2.18 4.11
C VAL A 14 -6.18 -3.34 5.08
N THR A 15 -6.14 -4.56 4.56
CA THR A 15 -6.02 -5.79 5.37
C THR A 15 -4.59 -6.31 5.44
N GLY A 16 -3.73 -5.86 4.53
CA GLY A 16 -2.36 -6.30 4.49
C GLY A 16 -1.54 -5.58 3.44
N ALA A 17 -0.23 -5.56 3.65
CA ALA A 17 0.69 -5.02 2.67
C ALA A 17 2.05 -5.71 2.71
N HIS A 18 2.71 -5.76 1.56
CA HIS A 18 4.06 -6.26 1.39
C HIS A 18 4.84 -5.33 0.47
N LEU A 19 6.06 -4.97 0.89
CA LEU A 19 6.92 -4.07 0.13
C LEU A 19 8.07 -4.88 -0.46
N THR A 20 8.13 -4.93 -1.79
CA THR A 20 9.26 -5.52 -2.51
C THR A 20 10.22 -4.44 -2.99
N PRO A 21 11.53 -4.75 -3.13
CA PRO A 21 12.48 -3.88 -3.80
C PRO A 21 11.99 -3.52 -5.20
N GLY A 22 12.18 -2.26 -5.58
CA GLY A 22 11.77 -1.75 -6.89
C GLY A 22 12.77 -2.14 -7.99
N GLY A 23 12.28 -2.17 -9.23
CA GLY A 23 13.14 -2.22 -10.41
C GLY A 23 13.81 -0.87 -10.71
N PRO A 24 14.54 -0.75 -11.83
CA PRO A 24 15.15 0.51 -12.25
C PRO A 24 14.09 1.62 -12.35
N GLY A 25 14.27 2.71 -11.61
CA GLY A 25 13.39 3.88 -11.68
C GLY A 25 12.25 3.94 -10.66
N THR A 26 12.13 2.98 -9.74
CA THR A 26 11.20 3.03 -8.60
C THR A 26 11.94 2.72 -7.29
N ASP A 27 11.41 3.17 -6.16
CA ASP A 27 11.95 2.81 -4.84
C ASP A 27 11.40 1.47 -4.33
N GLY A 28 10.30 0.99 -4.89
CA GLY A 28 9.64 -0.23 -4.43
C GLY A 28 8.29 -0.48 -5.10
N THR A 29 7.82 -1.70 -4.93
CA THR A 29 6.43 -2.05 -5.21
C THR A 29 5.74 -2.40 -3.90
N LEU A 30 4.71 -1.65 -3.55
CA LEU A 30 3.86 -1.93 -2.41
C LEU A 30 2.64 -2.71 -2.89
N ALA A 31 2.68 -4.01 -2.63
CA ALA A 31 1.54 -4.88 -2.79
C ALA A 31 0.58 -4.69 -1.61
N VAL A 32 -0.68 -4.40 -1.88
CA VAL A 32 -1.71 -4.13 -0.86
C VAL A 32 -2.89 -5.07 -1.08
N THR A 33 -3.39 -5.68 0.00
CA THR A 33 -4.68 -6.36 0.02
C THR A 33 -5.69 -5.46 0.70
N LEU A 34 -6.88 -5.35 0.08
CA LEU A 34 -7.97 -4.58 0.64
C LEU A 34 -9.01 -5.48 1.32
N THR A 35 -9.95 -4.87 2.05
CA THR A 35 -11.14 -5.57 2.53
C THR A 35 -11.98 -6.05 1.34
N PRO A 36 -12.75 -7.14 1.48
CA PRO A 36 -13.67 -7.60 0.42
C PRO A 36 -14.64 -6.52 -0.03
N ARG A 37 -15.03 -5.61 0.87
CA ARG A 37 -15.89 -4.45 0.56
C ARG A 37 -15.18 -3.44 -0.33
N ALA A 38 -13.95 -3.07 0.01
CA ALA A 38 -13.20 -2.09 -0.77
C ALA A 38 -12.70 -2.65 -2.11
N ALA A 39 -12.56 -3.97 -2.22
CA ALA A 39 -12.25 -4.68 -3.46
C ALA A 39 -13.49 -5.14 -4.26
N ALA A 40 -14.71 -4.79 -3.84
CA ALA A 40 -15.94 -5.31 -4.43
C ALA A 40 -16.16 -4.87 -5.89
N ASP A 41 -15.70 -3.67 -6.22
CA ASP A 41 -15.78 -3.10 -7.56
C ASP A 41 -14.58 -2.20 -7.85
N LYS A 42 -14.41 -1.84 -9.13
CA LYS A 42 -13.27 -1.06 -9.61
C LYS A 42 -13.24 0.37 -9.05
N ASP A 43 -14.39 0.99 -8.86
CA ASP A 43 -14.47 2.39 -8.43
C ASP A 43 -14.09 2.51 -6.96
N THR A 44 -14.62 1.61 -6.12
CA THR A 44 -14.28 1.52 -4.69
C THR A 44 -12.80 1.17 -4.50
N ALA A 45 -12.27 0.22 -5.28
CA ALA A 45 -10.85 -0.11 -5.25
C ALA A 45 -9.98 1.08 -5.68
N THR A 46 -10.39 1.81 -6.72
CA THR A 46 -9.68 3.01 -7.18
C THR A 46 -9.71 4.12 -6.13
N ALA A 47 -10.83 4.31 -5.42
CA ALA A 47 -10.94 5.28 -4.34
C ALA A 47 -10.00 4.94 -3.17
N ALA A 48 -9.91 3.66 -2.79
CA ALA A 48 -8.97 3.21 -1.77
C ALA A 48 -7.51 3.44 -2.18
N VAL A 49 -7.14 3.06 -3.40
CA VAL A 49 -5.79 3.29 -3.93
C VAL A 49 -5.44 4.80 -3.96
N ARG A 50 -6.37 5.66 -4.39
CA ARG A 50 -6.18 7.12 -4.39
C ARG A 50 -5.99 7.68 -2.99
N ARG A 51 -6.72 7.17 -2.00
CA ARG A 51 -6.60 7.57 -0.60
C ARG A 51 -5.21 7.21 -0.05
N ILE A 52 -4.78 5.97 -0.28
CA ILE A 52 -3.44 5.50 0.11
C ILE A 52 -2.37 6.36 -0.56
N ALA A 53 -2.46 6.57 -1.87
CA ALA A 53 -1.52 7.41 -2.61
C ALA A 53 -1.47 8.86 -2.07
N GLY A 54 -2.63 9.45 -1.76
CA GLY A 54 -2.72 10.79 -1.17
C GLY A 54 -2.10 10.87 0.23
N ALA A 55 -2.32 9.86 1.06
CA ALA A 55 -1.69 9.76 2.37
C ALA A 55 -0.17 9.62 2.26
N LEU A 56 0.32 8.76 1.35
CA LEU A 56 1.76 8.58 1.10
C LEU A 56 2.42 9.88 0.64
N ALA A 57 1.76 10.63 -0.24
CA ALA A 57 2.23 11.92 -0.72
C ALA A 57 2.18 13.01 0.36
N SER A 58 1.29 12.88 1.35
CA SER A 58 1.16 13.87 2.44
C SER A 58 2.18 13.66 3.56
N ASP A 59 2.74 12.45 3.70
CA ASP A 59 3.76 12.16 4.72
C ASP A 59 5.14 12.67 4.28
N GLU A 60 5.67 13.66 5.00
CA GLU A 60 6.95 14.29 4.68
C GLU A 60 8.14 13.33 4.78
N THR A 61 8.09 12.40 5.73
CA THR A 61 9.15 11.41 5.95
C THR A 61 9.20 10.41 4.80
N LEU A 62 8.03 10.00 4.30
CA LEU A 62 7.93 9.12 3.14
C LEU A 62 8.32 9.87 1.87
N ARG A 63 7.88 11.12 1.67
CA ARG A 63 8.34 11.93 0.52
C ARG A 63 9.84 12.12 0.47
N ALA A 64 10.49 12.35 1.61
CA ALA A 64 11.95 12.49 1.67
C ALA A 64 12.70 11.19 1.32
N ARG A 65 12.04 10.03 1.43
CA ARG A 65 12.64 8.70 1.23
C ARG A 65 12.25 8.03 -0.09
N LEU A 66 11.06 8.31 -0.60
CA LEU A 66 10.52 7.76 -1.84
C LEU A 66 10.74 8.74 -3.00
N VAL A 67 12.02 8.97 -3.32
CA VAL A 67 12.46 9.97 -4.31
C VAL A 67 12.06 9.59 -5.74
N ARG A 68 12.12 8.31 -6.08
CA ARG A 68 11.71 7.78 -7.40
C ARG A 68 10.24 7.36 -7.44
N GLY A 69 9.56 7.39 -6.29
CA GLY A 69 8.18 6.99 -6.15
C GLY A 69 8.01 5.50 -5.89
N LEU A 70 6.76 5.10 -5.69
CA LEU A 70 6.37 3.75 -5.30
C LEU A 70 5.30 3.25 -6.27
N GLU A 71 5.46 2.02 -6.73
CA GLU A 71 4.39 1.35 -7.47
C GLU A 71 3.40 0.72 -6.50
N LEU A 72 2.11 0.87 -6.78
CA LEU A 72 1.04 0.26 -5.99
C LEU A 72 0.48 -0.94 -6.78
N ALA A 73 0.62 -2.13 -6.20
CA ALA A 73 0.03 -3.34 -6.75
C ALA A 73 -1.16 -3.76 -5.89
N LEU A 74 -2.36 -3.76 -6.46
CA LEU A 74 -3.55 -4.22 -5.78
C LEU A 74 -3.68 -5.74 -5.92
N LEU A 75 -3.71 -6.44 -4.80
CA LEU A 75 -3.90 -7.88 -4.74
C LEU A 75 -5.36 -8.22 -4.41
N PRO A 76 -5.88 -9.36 -4.88
CA PRO A 76 -7.20 -9.85 -4.48
C PRO A 76 -7.31 -10.00 -2.95
N PRO A 77 -8.49 -9.73 -2.37
CA PRO A 77 -8.72 -9.95 -0.94
C PRO A 77 -8.47 -11.43 -0.58
N GLY A 78 -7.86 -11.67 0.58
CA GLY A 78 -7.47 -13.02 1.03
C GLY A 78 -6.20 -13.58 0.40
N THR A 79 -5.49 -12.80 -0.44
CA THR A 79 -4.16 -13.20 -0.93
C THR A 79 -3.21 -13.39 0.24
N ALA A 80 -2.62 -14.58 0.35
CA ALA A 80 -1.60 -14.85 1.36
C ALA A 80 -0.35 -14.03 1.07
N LEU A 81 -0.03 -13.09 1.95
CA LEU A 81 1.20 -12.32 1.86
C LEU A 81 2.42 -13.13 2.35
N PRO A 82 3.63 -12.83 1.86
CA PRO A 82 4.88 -13.38 2.40
C PRO A 82 5.06 -13.15 3.91
N GLY A 83 5.90 -13.96 4.56
CA GLY A 83 6.11 -13.92 6.02
C GLY A 83 6.76 -12.63 6.53
N ASP A 84 7.49 -11.93 5.67
CA ASP A 84 8.06 -10.60 5.86
C ASP A 84 7.11 -9.46 5.46
N ALA A 85 5.79 -9.73 5.48
CA ALA A 85 4.76 -8.74 5.25
C ALA A 85 5.03 -7.45 6.04
N LEU A 86 4.85 -6.33 5.34
CA LEU A 86 4.98 -5.02 5.95
C LEU A 86 3.83 -4.80 6.93
N TYR A 87 2.60 -5.16 6.59
CA TYR A 87 1.45 -4.96 7.46
C TYR A 87 0.43 -6.10 7.31
N ARG A 88 -0.28 -6.40 8.39
CA ARG A 88 -1.43 -7.30 8.46
C ARG A 88 -2.38 -6.81 9.56
N ASP A 89 -3.67 -6.74 9.25
CA ASP A 89 -4.75 -6.47 10.21
C ASP A 89 -5.33 -7.79 10.75
#